data_AF-A0AA38WC60-F1
#
_entry.id   AF-A0AA38WC60-F1
#
_cell.length_a   1.000
_cell.length_b   1.000
_cell.length_c   1.000
_cell.angle_alpha   90.00
_cell.angle_beta   90.00
_cell.angle_gamma   90.00
#
_symmetry.space_group_name_H-M   'P 1'
#
loop_
_entity.id
_entity.type
_entity.pdbx_description
1 polymer ?
#
loop_
_entity_poly.entity_id
_entity_poly.type
_entity_poly.pdbx_seq_one_letter_code
_entity_poly.pdbx_strand_id
1 'polypeptide(L)'
;MANTANSFMSSGSQSKPPTLVKEEYPQWKVRMVSFLERIDPRICEFLYNPPYVPMNLIPRVPATKTTPEIPKHLEPKEVTNWSEEDKIMYDLGHKCKRLLIIAIPHDIFKSVDHCYMSKDIWAELERKIEGGRKTLKNNRAVCINEYHTFKALEGESLSDTYSRFNMLGFCEIPRIKLTRGSSWIFET
;
A
#
# COMPACT_ATOMS: atom_id res chain seq x y z
N MET A 1 -18.60 -12.09 30.14
CA MET A 1 -17.91 -10.81 30.39
C MET A 1 -16.85 -10.66 29.32
N ALA A 2 -17.06 -9.78 28.34
CA ALA A 2 -16.18 -9.63 27.19
C ALA A 2 -14.91 -8.86 27.58
N ASN A 3 -13.79 -9.28 27.00
CA ASN A 3 -12.42 -8.93 27.37
C ASN A 3 -12.06 -7.52 26.85
N THR A 4 -12.33 -6.49 27.64
CA THR A 4 -12.13 -5.06 27.29
C THR A 4 -10.66 -4.65 27.13
N ALA A 5 -9.69 -5.53 27.40
CA ALA A 5 -8.27 -5.20 27.36
C ALA A 5 -7.64 -5.16 25.95
N ASN A 6 -8.32 -5.69 24.92
CA ASN A 6 -7.73 -5.81 23.58
C ASN A 6 -7.89 -4.57 22.66
N SER A 7 -8.72 -3.59 23.02
CA SER A 7 -8.95 -2.42 22.14
C SER A 7 -7.84 -1.37 22.21
N PHE A 8 -7.08 -1.31 23.30
CA PHE A 8 -6.06 -0.27 23.52
C PHE A 8 -4.74 -0.53 22.78
N MET A 9 -4.45 -1.77 22.36
CA MET A 9 -3.21 -2.14 21.67
C MET A 9 -3.28 -2.07 20.13
N SER A 10 -4.47 -1.79 19.55
CA SER A 10 -4.69 -1.73 18.09
C SER A 10 -4.44 -0.33 17.50
N SER A 11 -4.42 0.70 18.35
CA SER A 11 -4.07 2.07 17.95
C SER A 11 -2.55 2.23 18.02
N GLY A 12 -1.87 2.24 16.88
CA GLY A 12 -0.42 2.50 16.83
C GLY A 12 -0.01 3.73 17.65
N SER A 13 1.19 3.71 18.22
CA SER A 13 1.77 4.83 18.97
C SER A 13 2.56 5.75 18.03
N GLN A 14 2.90 6.96 18.48
CA GLN A 14 3.78 7.88 17.74
C GLN A 14 5.12 7.23 17.35
N SER A 15 5.54 6.17 18.05
CA SER A 15 6.79 5.45 17.79
C SER A 15 6.63 4.04 17.22
N LYS A 16 5.43 3.44 17.25
CA LYS A 16 5.21 2.04 16.88
C LYS A 16 4.15 1.92 15.79
N PRO A 17 4.40 1.16 14.70
CA PRO A 17 3.40 0.96 13.66
C PRO A 17 2.14 0.27 14.21
N PRO A 18 0.97 0.53 13.62
CA PRO A 18 -0.27 -0.14 14.01
C PRO A 18 -0.17 -1.64 13.76
N THR A 19 -0.62 -2.45 14.72
CA THR A 19 -0.62 -3.92 14.57
C THR A 19 -1.74 -4.34 13.61
N LEU A 20 -1.43 -5.25 12.71
CA LEU A 20 -2.39 -5.79 11.74
C LEU A 20 -3.39 -6.73 12.42
N VAL A 21 -4.68 -6.38 12.29
CA VAL A 21 -5.84 -7.22 12.61
C VAL A 21 -6.54 -7.54 11.29
N LYS A 22 -6.77 -8.82 10.97
CA LYS A 22 -7.26 -9.25 9.64
C LYS A 22 -8.64 -8.67 9.33
N GLU A 23 -9.51 -8.62 10.33
CA GLU A 23 -10.89 -8.15 10.24
C GLU A 23 -10.95 -6.62 10.01
N GLU A 24 -9.92 -5.90 10.42
CA GLU A 24 -9.80 -4.44 10.28
C GLU A 24 -8.78 -4.05 9.19
N TYR A 25 -8.50 -4.95 8.24
CA TYR A 25 -7.45 -4.74 7.24
C TYR A 25 -7.60 -3.44 6.43
N PRO A 26 -8.80 -3.06 5.93
CA PRO A 26 -8.97 -1.78 5.24
C PRO A 26 -8.59 -0.57 6.11
N GLN A 27 -8.99 -0.57 7.39
CA GLN A 27 -8.64 0.49 8.33
C GLN A 27 -7.14 0.46 8.68
N TRP A 28 -6.57 -0.74 8.83
CA TRP A 28 -5.15 -0.92 9.07
C TRP A 28 -4.31 -0.39 7.91
N LYS A 29 -4.69 -0.65 6.65
CA LYS A 29 -3.98 -0.11 5.47
C LYS A 29 -3.88 1.41 5.55
N VAL A 30 -4.99 2.09 5.82
CA VAL A 30 -5.02 3.56 5.96
C VAL A 30 -4.12 4.02 7.10
N ARG A 31 -4.24 3.41 8.29
CA ARG A 31 -3.42 3.77 9.45
C ARG A 31 -1.93 3.52 9.20
N MET A 32 -1.59 2.42 8.53
CA MET A 32 -0.21 2.04 8.23
C MET A 32 0.42 3.01 7.23
N VAL A 33 -0.27 3.32 6.14
CA VAL A 33 0.21 4.31 5.16
C VAL A 33 0.41 5.67 5.82
N SER A 34 -0.58 6.17 6.58
CA SER A 34 -0.43 7.44 7.29
C SER A 34 0.70 7.43 8.33
N PHE A 35 0.97 6.29 8.98
CA PHE A 35 2.10 6.14 9.89
C PHE A 35 3.44 6.25 9.16
N LEU A 36 3.58 5.61 7.98
CA LEU A 36 4.78 5.66 7.16
C LEU A 36 5.02 7.07 6.58
N GLU A 37 3.99 7.72 6.05
CA GLU A 37 4.07 9.09 5.50
C GLU A 37 4.57 10.09 6.54
N ARG A 38 4.14 9.93 7.80
CA ARG A 38 4.59 10.78 8.91
C ARG A 38 6.08 10.61 9.22
N ILE A 39 6.65 9.42 9.02
CA ILE A 39 8.08 9.17 9.28
C ILE A 39 8.92 9.80 8.17
N ASP A 40 8.61 9.46 6.93
CA ASP A 40 9.17 10.08 5.73
C ASP A 40 8.21 9.74 4.57
N PRO A 41 7.64 10.75 3.87
CA PRO A 41 6.70 10.53 2.77
C PRO A 41 7.22 9.58 1.67
N ARG A 42 8.54 9.53 1.46
CA ARG A 42 9.18 8.68 0.44
C ARG A 42 9.11 7.19 0.78
N ILE A 43 8.92 6.83 2.05
CA ILE A 43 8.81 5.42 2.48
C ILE A 43 7.63 4.71 1.81
N CYS A 44 6.54 5.45 1.56
CA CYS A 44 5.34 4.89 0.93
C CYS A 44 5.57 4.48 -0.53
N GLU A 45 6.56 5.06 -1.22
CA GLU A 45 6.90 4.67 -2.59
C GLU A 45 7.31 3.20 -2.66
N PHE A 46 7.99 2.69 -1.63
CA PHE A 46 8.48 1.32 -1.55
C PHE A 46 7.39 0.27 -1.25
N LEU A 47 6.14 0.68 -1.04
CA LEU A 47 5.00 -0.24 -0.93
C LEU A 47 4.55 -0.75 -2.30
N TYR A 48 4.69 0.09 -3.34
CA TYR A 48 4.13 -0.19 -4.67
C TYR A 48 5.22 -0.30 -5.75
N ASN A 49 6.38 0.33 -5.53
CA ASN A 49 7.46 0.40 -6.51
C ASN A 49 8.54 -0.68 -6.29
N PRO A 50 9.20 -1.12 -7.39
CA PRO A 50 10.38 -1.99 -7.31
C PRO A 50 11.52 -1.34 -6.50
N PRO A 51 12.59 -2.09 -6.15
CA PRO A 51 13.59 -1.60 -5.23
C PRO A 51 14.25 -0.37 -5.83
N TYR A 52 14.61 0.58 -4.99
CA TYR A 52 15.53 1.61 -5.43
C TYR A 52 16.88 0.95 -5.69
N VAL A 53 17.28 0.94 -6.96
CA VAL A 53 18.58 0.46 -7.43
C VAL A 53 19.27 1.66 -8.09
N PRO A 54 20.35 2.19 -7.49
CA PRO A 54 21.13 3.23 -8.14
C PRO A 54 21.66 2.74 -9.48
N MET A 55 21.44 3.50 -10.55
CA MET A 55 21.91 3.16 -11.89
C MET A 55 22.92 4.20 -12.40
N ASN A 56 23.96 3.74 -13.07
CA ASN A 56 24.84 4.54 -13.91
C ASN A 56 24.29 4.59 -15.34
N LEU A 57 24.28 5.78 -15.92
CA LEU A 57 24.05 5.94 -17.34
C LEU A 57 25.37 5.83 -18.08
N ILE A 58 25.56 4.74 -18.81
CA ILE A 58 26.71 4.56 -19.69
C ILE A 58 26.35 5.20 -21.04
N PRO A 59 26.99 6.33 -21.43
CA PRO A 59 26.71 6.97 -22.70
C PRO A 59 27.16 6.08 -23.86
N ARG A 60 26.57 6.28 -25.04
CA ARG A 60 27.01 5.59 -26.26
C ARG A 60 28.45 5.99 -26.56
N VAL A 61 29.33 5.00 -26.75
CA VAL A 61 30.70 5.20 -27.22
C VAL A 61 30.79 4.64 -28.65
N PRO A 62 31.03 5.49 -29.68
CA PRO A 62 31.19 5.02 -31.05
C PRO A 62 32.34 4.03 -31.20
N ALA A 63 32.25 3.11 -32.17
CA ALA A 63 33.36 2.23 -32.51
C ALA A 63 34.58 3.04 -32.96
N THR A 64 35.76 2.63 -32.52
CA THR A 64 37.05 3.13 -33.03
C THR A 64 37.78 2.00 -33.76
N LYS A 65 38.93 2.27 -34.37
CA LYS A 65 39.74 1.25 -35.06
C LYS A 65 40.17 0.08 -34.14
N THR A 66 40.17 0.30 -32.83
CA THR A 66 40.66 -0.65 -31.82
C THR A 66 39.63 -1.04 -30.77
N THR A 67 38.45 -0.41 -30.74
CA THR A 67 37.40 -0.71 -29.74
C THR A 67 36.02 -0.86 -30.39
N PRO A 68 35.25 -1.90 -30.03
CA PRO A 68 33.87 -2.08 -30.50
C PRO A 68 32.95 -0.97 -29.96
N GLU A 69 31.80 -0.80 -30.62
CA GLU A 69 30.76 0.15 -30.20
C GLU A 69 30.17 -0.27 -28.84
N ILE A 70 30.04 0.68 -27.92
CA ILE A 70 29.31 0.49 -26.66
C ILE A 70 27.97 1.23 -26.79
N PRO A 71 26.83 0.51 -26.84
CA PRO A 71 25.52 1.14 -26.91
C PRO A 71 25.19 1.88 -25.61
N LYS A 72 24.33 2.90 -25.68
CA LYS A 72 23.81 3.58 -24.47
C LYS A 72 22.96 2.60 -23.67
N HIS A 73 23.31 2.38 -22.40
CA HIS A 73 22.55 1.50 -21.51
C HIS A 73 22.68 1.93 -20.04
N LEU A 74 21.88 1.30 -19.18
CA LEU A 74 21.89 1.51 -17.73
C LEU A 74 22.52 0.31 -17.05
N GLU A 75 23.43 0.55 -16.12
CA GLU A 75 24.05 -0.49 -15.29
C GLU A 75 23.91 -0.15 -13.80
N PRO A 76 23.69 -1.12 -12.90
CA PRO A 76 23.67 -0.86 -11.47
C PRO A 76 24.99 -0.25 -11.00
N LYS A 77 24.92 0.76 -10.12
CA LYS A 77 26.13 1.32 -9.51
C LYS A 77 26.71 0.35 -8.49
N GLU A 78 28.02 0.19 -8.53
CA GLU A 78 28.78 -0.40 -7.42
C GLU A 78 28.52 0.37 -6.12
N VAL A 79 28.42 -0.35 -5.00
CA VAL A 79 28.06 0.22 -3.68
C VAL A 79 29.02 1.32 -3.24
N THR A 80 30.29 1.23 -3.65
CA THR A 80 31.32 2.24 -3.37
C THR A 80 31.06 3.59 -4.05
N ASN A 81 30.28 3.57 -5.14
CA ASN A 81 30.01 4.74 -5.98
C ASN A 81 28.62 5.33 -5.70
N TRP A 82 27.94 4.87 -4.66
CA TRP A 82 26.63 5.38 -4.29
C TRP A 82 26.73 6.82 -3.79
N SER A 83 25.87 7.66 -4.34
CA SER A 83 25.66 9.01 -3.82
C SER A 83 25.06 8.95 -2.42
N GLU A 84 25.08 10.07 -1.68
CA GLU A 84 24.43 10.09 -0.37
C GLU A 84 22.91 9.92 -0.48
N GLU A 85 22.29 10.47 -1.53
CA GLU A 85 20.87 10.24 -1.83
C GLU A 85 20.60 8.76 -2.14
N ASP A 86 21.52 8.10 -2.85
CA ASP A 86 21.37 6.69 -3.22
C ASP A 86 21.29 5.81 -1.95
N LYS A 87 22.15 6.08 -0.97
CA LYS A 87 22.16 5.40 0.33
C LYS A 87 20.90 5.70 1.14
N ILE A 88 20.47 6.97 1.17
CA ILE A 88 19.24 7.37 1.87
C ILE A 88 18.04 6.60 1.31
N MET A 89 17.88 6.56 -0.01
CA MET A 89 16.78 5.84 -0.65
C MET A 89 16.85 4.34 -0.40
N TYR A 90 18.04 3.74 -0.45
CA TYR A 90 18.23 2.34 -0.09
C TYR A 90 17.80 2.05 1.36
N ASP A 91 18.24 2.88 2.30
CA ASP A 91 17.92 2.75 3.72
C ASP A 91 16.43 2.94 4.02
N LEU A 92 15.76 3.87 3.31
CA LEU A 92 14.33 4.08 3.41
C LEU A 92 13.54 2.84 2.98
N GLY A 93 13.96 2.16 1.90
CA GLY A 93 13.36 0.90 1.48
C GLY A 93 13.47 -0.19 2.55
N HIS A 94 14.65 -0.35 3.15
CA HIS A 94 14.86 -1.27 4.27
C HIS A 94 14.08 -0.89 5.53
N LYS A 95 13.94 0.41 5.79
CA LYS A 95 13.12 0.93 6.89
C LYS A 95 11.64 0.59 6.65
N CYS A 96 11.14 0.74 5.42
CA CYS A 96 9.79 0.34 5.04
C CYS A 96 9.54 -1.14 5.36
N LYS A 97 10.44 -2.03 4.90
CA LYS A 97 10.35 -3.47 5.16
C LYS A 97 10.32 -3.78 6.66
N ARG A 98 11.24 -3.21 7.44
CA ARG A 98 11.29 -3.42 8.90
C ARG A 98 10.00 -3.00 9.60
N LEU A 99 9.46 -1.84 9.23
CA LEU A 99 8.21 -1.32 9.81
C LEU A 99 7.02 -2.22 9.48
N LEU A 100 6.94 -2.75 8.25
CA LEU A 100 5.93 -3.74 7.87
C LEU A 100 6.05 -5.01 8.71
N ILE A 101 7.25 -5.57 8.85
CA ILE A 101 7.47 -6.79 9.65
C ILE A 101 7.04 -6.61 11.10
N ILE A 102 7.32 -5.45 11.71
CA ILE A 102 6.89 -5.13 13.10
C ILE A 102 5.36 -5.02 13.21
N ALA A 103 4.71 -4.51 12.17
CA ALA A 103 3.26 -4.32 12.13
C ALA A 103 2.49 -5.63 11.96
N ILE A 104 3.13 -6.68 11.43
CA ILE A 104 2.48 -7.95 11.09
C ILE A 104 2.57 -8.94 12.26
N PRO A 105 1.46 -9.57 12.67
CA PRO A 105 1.48 -10.61 13.70
C PRO A 105 2.19 -11.88 13.22
N HIS A 106 2.72 -12.65 14.17
CA HIS A 106 3.59 -13.79 13.86
C HIS A 106 2.94 -14.89 13.00
N ASP A 107 1.62 -15.06 13.09
CA ASP A 107 0.86 -16.02 12.27
C ASP A 107 0.85 -15.65 10.78
N ILE A 108 0.81 -14.36 10.47
CA ILE A 108 0.87 -13.84 9.09
C ILE A 108 2.32 -13.74 8.62
N PHE A 109 3.25 -13.40 9.52
CA PHE A 109 4.68 -13.27 9.20
C PHE A 109 5.23 -14.50 8.48
N LYS A 110 4.86 -15.71 8.93
CA LYS A 110 5.30 -16.98 8.31
C LYS A 110 4.99 -17.10 6.82
N SER A 111 3.95 -16.43 6.33
CA SER A 111 3.64 -16.42 4.89
C SER A 111 4.39 -15.36 4.09
N VAL A 112 4.95 -14.34 4.74
CA VAL A 112 5.70 -13.26 4.09
C VAL A 112 7.20 -13.37 4.34
N ASP A 113 7.66 -14.37 5.08
CA ASP A 113 9.08 -14.55 5.45
C ASP A 113 10.00 -14.68 4.22
N HIS A 114 9.52 -15.34 3.16
CA HIS A 114 10.22 -15.44 1.88
C HIS A 114 10.31 -14.12 1.09
N CYS A 115 9.58 -13.07 1.50
CA CYS A 115 9.54 -11.81 0.78
C CYS A 115 10.81 -11.01 1.07
N TYR A 116 11.57 -10.73 0.01
CA TYR A 116 12.79 -9.94 0.16
C TYR A 116 12.50 -8.46 0.37
N MET A 117 11.37 -7.96 -0.14
CA MET A 117 11.07 -6.53 -0.20
C MET A 117 9.78 -6.10 0.50
N SER A 118 9.71 -4.82 0.87
CA SER A 118 8.49 -4.19 1.39
C SER A 118 7.30 -4.31 0.44
N LYS A 119 7.53 -4.11 -0.87
CA LYS A 119 6.49 -4.27 -1.90
C LYS A 119 5.93 -5.68 -1.95
N ASP A 120 6.80 -6.69 -1.90
CA ASP A 120 6.38 -8.09 -1.96
C ASP A 120 5.57 -8.46 -0.71
N ILE A 121 6.01 -7.99 0.46
CA ILE A 121 5.25 -8.15 1.71
C ILE A 121 3.88 -7.48 1.56
N TRP A 122 3.82 -6.23 1.10
CA TRP A 122 2.58 -5.49 0.95
C TRP A 122 1.60 -6.20 0.00
N ALA A 123 2.07 -6.59 -1.19
CA ALA A 123 1.27 -7.29 -2.19
C ALA A 123 0.79 -8.67 -1.69
N GLU A 124 1.62 -9.40 -0.94
CA GLU A 124 1.25 -10.68 -0.36
C GLU A 124 0.19 -10.53 0.74
N LEU A 125 0.26 -9.45 1.55
CA LEU A 125 -0.80 -9.13 2.52
C LEU A 125 -2.13 -8.84 1.83
N GLU A 126 -2.13 -8.00 0.78
CA GLU A 126 -3.32 -7.69 -0.01
C GLU A 126 -3.92 -8.99 -0.58
N ARG A 127 -3.08 -9.82 -1.20
CA ARG A 127 -3.49 -11.10 -1.78
C ARG A 127 -4.06 -12.07 -0.74
N LYS A 128 -3.48 -12.14 0.46
CA LYS A 128 -3.92 -13.06 1.50
C LYS A 128 -5.20 -12.63 2.19
N ILE A 129 -5.38 -11.33 2.43
CA ILE A 129 -6.48 -10.83 3.27
C ILE A 129 -7.68 -10.41 2.43
N GLU A 130 -7.47 -9.68 1.34
CA GLU A 130 -8.55 -9.24 0.45
C GLU A 130 -8.81 -10.22 -0.70
N GLY A 131 -7.91 -11.19 -0.88
CA GLY A 131 -7.88 -12.07 -2.03
C GLY A 131 -7.16 -11.43 -3.22
N GLY A 132 -7.09 -12.16 -4.33
CA GLY A 132 -6.50 -11.63 -5.55
C GLY A 132 -7.36 -10.55 -6.21
N ARG A 133 -6.82 -9.90 -7.26
CA ARG A 133 -7.51 -8.86 -8.06
C ARG A 133 -8.93 -9.25 -8.49
N LYS A 134 -9.19 -10.54 -8.77
CA LYS A 134 -10.51 -11.06 -9.14
C LYS A 134 -11.51 -10.96 -7.98
N THR A 135 -11.10 -11.38 -6.78
CA THR A 135 -11.93 -11.32 -5.57
C THR A 135 -12.25 -9.88 -5.22
N LEU A 136 -11.26 -8.98 -5.27
CA LEU A 136 -11.48 -7.56 -5.00
C LEU A 136 -12.48 -6.93 -5.99
N LYS A 137 -12.34 -7.21 -7.30
CA LYS A 137 -13.30 -6.77 -8.32
C LYS A 137 -14.71 -7.31 -8.06
N ASN A 138 -14.83 -8.59 -7.68
CA ASN A 138 -16.11 -9.20 -7.38
C ASN A 138 -16.76 -8.57 -6.14
N ASN A 139 -16.01 -8.42 -5.05
CA ASN A 139 -16.47 -7.79 -3.82
C ASN A 139 -16.92 -6.35 -4.08
N ARG A 140 -16.17 -5.59 -4.89
CA ARG A 140 -16.57 -4.25 -5.32
C ARG A 140 -17.88 -4.25 -6.11
N ALA A 141 -18.06 -5.21 -7.03
CA ALA A 141 -19.30 -5.33 -7.80
C ALA A 141 -20.50 -5.67 -6.90
N VAL A 142 -20.32 -6.56 -5.92
CA VAL A 142 -21.33 -6.90 -4.92
C VAL A 142 -21.73 -5.66 -4.12
N CYS A 143 -20.75 -4.91 -3.60
CA CYS A 143 -21.02 -3.70 -2.82
C CYS A 143 -21.71 -2.59 -3.63
N ILE A 144 -21.34 -2.40 -4.90
CA ILE A 144 -22.03 -1.47 -5.81
C ILE A 144 -23.49 -1.91 -6.03
N ASN A 145 -23.72 -3.20 -6.23
CA ASN A 145 -25.06 -3.74 -6.39
C ASN A 145 -25.91 -3.58 -5.12
N GLU A 146 -25.34 -3.86 -3.94
CA GLU A 146 -26.00 -3.66 -2.65
C GLU A 146 -26.35 -2.18 -2.43
N TYR A 147 -25.46 -1.25 -2.80
CA TYR A 147 -25.72 0.18 -2.75
C TYR A 147 -26.88 0.58 -3.68
N HIS A 148 -26.88 0.14 -4.94
CA HIS A 148 -27.95 0.46 -5.88
C HIS A 148 -29.30 -0.16 -5.50
N THR A 149 -29.28 -1.32 -4.84
CA THR A 149 -30.48 -2.03 -4.40
C THR A 149 -30.90 -1.61 -2.98
N PHE A 150 -30.12 -0.75 -2.31
CA PHE A 150 -30.38 -0.35 -0.95
C PHE A 150 -31.68 0.45 -0.86
N LYS A 151 -32.58 -0.02 -0.02
CA LYS A 151 -33.83 0.64 0.31
C LYS A 151 -34.09 0.54 1.79
N ALA A 152 -34.86 1.49 2.30
CA ALA A 152 -35.36 1.39 3.65
C ALA A 152 -36.33 0.20 3.75
N LEU A 153 -36.26 -0.52 4.86
CA LEU A 153 -37.17 -1.63 5.16
C LEU A 153 -38.46 -1.10 5.80
N GLU A 154 -39.58 -1.79 5.59
CA GLU A 154 -40.84 -1.40 6.25
C GLU A 154 -40.73 -1.59 7.76
N GLY A 155 -41.03 -0.55 8.53
CA GLY A 155 -40.98 -0.55 9.99
C GLY A 155 -39.61 -0.33 10.62
N GLU A 156 -38.54 -0.09 9.84
CA GLU A 156 -37.24 0.26 10.41
C GLU A 156 -37.17 1.75 10.79
N SER A 157 -36.42 2.09 11.86
CA SER A 157 -36.20 3.47 12.23
C SER A 157 -35.15 4.13 11.33
N LEU A 158 -35.18 5.46 11.22
CA LEU A 158 -34.17 6.21 10.46
C LEU A 158 -32.74 5.94 10.96
N SER A 159 -32.57 5.73 12.27
CA SER A 159 -31.28 5.38 12.88
C SER A 159 -30.78 4.01 12.40
N ASP A 160 -31.69 3.04 12.27
CA ASP A 160 -31.37 1.70 11.79
C ASP A 160 -31.03 1.73 10.29
N THR A 161 -31.82 2.43 9.46
CA THR A 161 -31.51 2.64 8.04
C THR A 161 -30.13 3.27 7.87
N TYR A 162 -29.84 4.33 8.63
CA TYR A 162 -28.57 5.05 8.57
C TYR A 162 -27.38 4.16 8.97
N SER A 163 -27.54 3.35 10.01
CA SER A 163 -26.52 2.40 10.46
C SER A 163 -26.24 1.33 9.39
N ARG A 164 -27.28 0.75 8.78
CA ARG A 164 -27.11 -0.21 7.67
C ARG A 164 -26.44 0.42 6.45
N PHE A 165 -26.82 1.65 6.12
CA PHE A 165 -26.20 2.38 5.01
C PHE A 165 -24.71 2.64 5.24
N ASN A 166 -24.32 3.04 6.47
CA ASN A 166 -22.92 3.25 6.81
C ASN A 166 -22.09 1.96 6.73
N MET A 167 -22.70 0.79 7.01
CA MET A 167 -22.03 -0.50 6.85
C MET A 167 -21.67 -0.80 5.39
N LEU A 168 -22.45 -0.33 4.42
CA LEU A 168 -22.12 -0.45 2.99
C LEU A 168 -20.91 0.40 2.57
N GLY A 169 -20.69 1.53 3.27
CA GLY A 169 -19.61 2.48 2.98
C GLY A 169 -18.19 2.00 3.34
N PHE A 170 -18.05 0.84 3.98
CA PHE A 170 -16.76 0.23 4.33
C PHE A 170 -16.17 -0.65 3.22
N CYS A 171 -16.97 -1.00 2.22
CA CYS A 171 -16.43 -1.56 0.99
C CYS A 171 -15.71 -0.43 0.27
N GLU A 172 -14.48 -0.64 -0.23
CA GLU A 172 -13.67 0.36 -0.94
C GLU A 172 -14.33 0.81 -2.28
N ILE A 173 -15.50 1.43 -2.21
CA ILE A 173 -15.96 2.37 -3.21
C ILE A 173 -14.88 3.45 -3.17
N PRO A 174 -14.19 3.75 -4.28
CA PRO A 174 -13.23 4.84 -4.28
C PRO A 174 -13.98 6.03 -3.71
N ARG A 175 -13.56 6.51 -2.54
CA ARG A 175 -13.91 7.85 -2.09
C ARG A 175 -13.54 8.70 -3.29
N ILE A 176 -14.55 9.14 -4.02
CA ILE A 176 -14.39 10.11 -5.09
C ILE A 176 -13.62 11.20 -4.37
N LYS A 177 -12.32 11.34 -4.70
CA LYS A 177 -11.56 12.47 -4.21
C LYS A 177 -12.35 13.64 -4.77
N LEU A 178 -13.13 14.30 -3.93
CA LEU A 178 -13.63 15.63 -4.23
C LEU A 178 -12.38 16.50 -4.24
N THR A 179 -11.63 16.43 -5.34
CA THR A 179 -10.57 17.37 -5.63
C THR A 179 -11.29 18.69 -5.81
N ARG A 180 -11.12 19.54 -4.80
CA ARG A 180 -11.61 20.90 -4.80
C ARG A 180 -10.96 21.60 -6.00
N GLY A 181 -11.73 21.75 -7.08
CA GLY A 181 -11.36 22.45 -8.30
C GLY A 181 -10.54 21.61 -9.29
N SER A 182 -11.19 21.06 -10.31
CA SER A 182 -10.66 20.97 -11.67
C SER A 182 -11.82 20.69 -12.62
N SER A 183 -11.99 21.59 -13.58
CA SER A 183 -13.07 21.63 -14.57
C SER A 183 -13.06 20.38 -15.43
N TRP A 184 -14.22 19.74 -15.57
CA TRP A 184 -14.43 18.64 -16.51
C TRP A 184 -14.53 19.22 -17.92
N ILE A 185 -13.62 18.85 -18.81
CA ILE A 185 -13.86 18.86 -20.25
C ILE A 185 -13.91 17.39 -20.70
N PHE A 186 -15.09 16.98 -21.16
CA PHE A 186 -15.28 15.74 -21.89
C PHE A 186 -14.93 16.04 -23.35
N GLU A 187 -14.00 15.29 -23.94
CA GLU A 187 -13.98 15.07 -25.38
C GLU A 187 -14.08 13.56 -25.64
N THR A 188 -14.88 13.28 -26.66
CA THR A 188 -15.52 12.01 -27.04
C THR A 188 -14.58 10.95 -27.55
#